data_AF-A0A3B0JB46-F1
#
_entry.id   AF-A0A3B0JB46-F1
#
_cell.length_a   1.000
_cell.length_b   1.000
_cell.length_c   1.000
_cell.angle_alpha   90.00
_cell.angle_beta   90.00
_cell.angle_gamma   90.00
#
_symmetry.space_group_name_H-M   'P 1'
#
loop_
_entity.id
_entity.type
_entity.pdbx_description
1 polymer ?
#
loop_
_entity_poly.entity_id
_entity_poly.type
_entity_poly.pdbx_seq_one_letter_code
_entity_poly.pdbx_strand_id
1 'polypeptide(L)'
;MAVYCLDFLGFQEALKKMRDVDDKIIYALNALPTESFKGQVDSENTCRDLYAKLEQSHLTRQEKIRNCITLSANSLKKLREQQEAQPNDVDTSRLRAGHLPTLAQLQMRQLAAAA
;
A
#
# COMPACT_ATOMS: atom_id res chain seq x y z
N MET A 1 -7.74 -5.09 -7.55
CA MET A 1 -6.44 -4.54 -7.09
C MET A 1 -5.27 -4.80 -8.04
N ALA A 2 -5.20 -5.93 -8.76
CA ALA A 2 -4.09 -6.20 -9.70
C ALA A 2 -3.92 -5.13 -10.80
N VAL A 3 -5.03 -4.53 -11.26
CA VAL A 3 -5.04 -3.43 -12.26
C VAL A 3 -4.24 -2.22 -11.78
N TYR A 4 -4.23 -1.92 -10.48
CA TYR A 4 -3.52 -0.75 -9.97
C TYR A 4 -2.01 -0.97 -9.85
N CYS A 5 -1.50 -2.21 -9.77
CA CYS A 5 -0.07 -2.43 -9.53
C CYS A 5 0.83 -1.96 -10.70
N LEU A 6 0.26 -1.90 -11.91
CA LEU A 6 0.92 -1.43 -13.13
C LEU A 6 0.62 0.05 -13.43
N ASP A 7 -0.38 0.62 -12.74
CA ASP A 7 -0.71 2.05 -12.74
C ASP A 7 -0.24 2.68 -11.43
N PHE A 8 0.95 3.27 -11.45
CA PHE A 8 1.54 3.85 -10.24
C PHE A 8 0.62 4.87 -9.55
N LEU A 9 -0.08 5.72 -10.31
CA LEU A 9 -0.94 6.75 -9.75
C LEU A 9 -2.15 6.12 -9.05
N GLY A 10 -2.81 5.15 -9.70
CA GLY A 10 -3.90 4.38 -9.11
C GLY A 10 -3.46 3.62 -7.86
N PHE A 11 -2.27 3.04 -7.85
CA PHE A 11 -1.72 2.39 -6.66
C PHE A 11 -1.45 3.38 -5.51
N GLN A 12 -0.88 4.54 -5.83
CA GLN A 12 -0.61 5.58 -4.84
C GLN A 12 -1.91 6.10 -4.21
N GLU A 13 -2.96 6.29 -5.00
CA GLU A 13 -4.27 6.72 -4.49
C GLU A 13 -4.89 5.63 -3.60
N ALA A 14 -4.82 4.36 -4.02
CA ALA A 14 -5.28 3.24 -3.21
C ALA A 14 -4.53 3.15 -1.86
N LEU A 15 -3.21 3.32 -1.85
CA LEU A 15 -2.42 3.37 -0.62
C LEU A 15 -2.80 4.53 0.29
N LYS A 16 -3.08 5.71 -0.29
CA LYS A 16 -3.56 6.85 0.49
C LYS A 16 -4.90 6.54 1.16
N LYS A 17 -5.84 5.91 0.45
CA LYS A 17 -7.12 5.48 1.02
C LYS A 17 -6.95 4.43 2.13
N MET A 18 -5.98 3.53 2.00
CA MET A 18 -5.68 2.54 3.05
C MET A 18 -5.15 3.17 4.35
N ARG A 19 -4.64 4.41 4.32
CA ARG A 19 -4.18 5.17 5.50
C ARG A 19 -5.29 5.83 6.30
N ASP A 20 -6.55 5.71 5.89
CA ASP A 20 -7.67 6.40 6.55
C ASP A 20 -7.75 6.12 8.07
N VAL A 21 -7.46 4.89 8.49
CA VAL A 21 -7.42 4.52 9.92
C VAL A 21 -6.26 5.21 10.65
N ASP A 22 -5.09 5.32 10.03
CA ASP A 22 -3.93 6.03 10.58
C ASP A 22 -4.22 7.54 10.70
N ASP A 23 -4.76 8.11 9.62
CA ASP A 23 -5.03 9.55 9.52
C ASP A 23 -6.11 10.00 10.53
N LYS A 24 -6.97 9.07 10.97
CA LYS A 24 -8.04 9.31 11.95
C LYS A 24 -7.69 8.85 13.36
N ILE A 25 -6.46 8.38 13.62
CA ILE A 25 -6.10 7.85 14.94
C ILE A 25 -6.28 8.86 16.07
N ILE A 26 -5.89 10.13 15.85
CA ILE A 26 -6.05 11.20 16.85
C ILE A 26 -7.52 11.49 17.10
N TYR A 27 -8.35 11.48 16.05
CA TYR A 27 -9.79 11.65 16.20
C TYR A 27 -10.40 10.50 17.02
N ALA A 28 -10.01 9.26 16.74
CA ALA A 28 -10.48 8.09 17.47
C ALA A 28 -10.06 8.12 18.95
N LEU A 29 -8.83 8.54 19.26
CA LEU A 29 -8.35 8.68 20.63
C LEU A 29 -9.02 9.83 21.37
N ASN A 30 -9.27 10.96 20.69
CA ASN A 30 -9.97 12.10 21.27
C ASN A 30 -11.45 11.83 21.54
N ALA A 31 -12.02 10.76 20.98
CA ALA A 31 -13.38 10.30 21.29
C ALA A 31 -13.48 9.54 22.62
N LEU A 32 -12.34 9.19 23.25
CA LEU A 32 -12.34 8.55 24.56
C LEU A 32 -12.78 9.55 25.65
N PRO A 33 -13.60 9.11 26.62
CA PRO A 33 -14.05 9.98 27.70
C PRO A 33 -12.87 10.45 28.55
N THR A 34 -12.94 11.69 29.01
CA THR A 34 -12.03 12.17 30.05
C THR A 34 -12.33 11.46 31.38
N GLU A 35 -11.41 11.55 32.33
CA GLU A 35 -11.51 10.85 33.61
C GLU A 35 -12.83 11.10 34.34
N SER A 36 -13.39 12.30 34.23
CA SER A 36 -14.68 12.68 34.81
C SER A 36 -15.88 11.92 34.22
N PHE A 37 -15.72 11.25 33.07
CA PHE A 37 -16.78 10.53 32.34
C PHE A 37 -16.46 9.04 32.13
N LYS A 38 -15.53 8.46 32.91
CA LYS A 38 -14.94 7.11 32.74
C LYS A 38 -15.91 5.91 32.80
N GLY A 39 -17.22 6.13 32.89
CA GLY A 39 -18.26 5.08 32.87
C GLY A 39 -19.22 5.15 31.69
N GLN A 40 -19.10 6.15 30.80
CA GLN A 40 -20.01 6.30 29.66
C GLN A 40 -19.60 5.47 28.44
N VAL A 41 -18.31 5.13 28.34
CA VAL A 41 -17.73 4.35 27.25
C VAL A 41 -16.74 3.37 27.84
N ASP A 42 -16.74 2.16 27.31
CA ASP A 42 -15.69 1.18 27.59
C ASP A 42 -14.42 1.55 26.83
N SER A 43 -13.56 2.33 27.50
CA SER A 43 -12.31 2.81 26.93
C SER A 43 -11.34 1.66 26.63
N GLU A 44 -11.36 0.58 27.40
CA GLU A 44 -10.49 -0.57 27.17
C GLU A 44 -10.86 -1.25 25.85
N ASN A 45 -12.13 -1.61 25.69
CA ASN A 45 -12.61 -2.24 24.46
C ASN A 45 -12.45 -1.32 23.25
N THR A 46 -12.69 -0.01 23.40
CA THR A 46 -12.48 0.97 22.32
C THR A 46 -11.01 1.03 21.86
N CYS A 47 -10.07 1.04 22.80
CA CYS A 47 -8.64 1.02 22.49
C CYS A 47 -8.20 -0.31 21.86
N ARG A 48 -8.71 -1.45 22.34
CA ARG A 48 -8.44 -2.78 21.75
C ARG A 48 -8.95 -2.86 20.32
N ASP A 49 -10.15 -2.37 20.05
CA ASP A 49 -10.74 -2.34 18.71
C ASP A 49 -9.96 -1.42 17.77
N LEU A 50 -9.52 -0.26 18.25
CA LEU A 50 -8.68 0.66 17.47
C LEU A 50 -7.35 0.01 17.13
N TYR A 51 -6.70 -0.63 18.09
CA TYR A 51 -5.44 -1.36 17.88
C TYR A 51 -5.60 -2.47 16.84
N ALA A 52 -6.64 -3.31 16.96
CA ALA A 52 -6.91 -4.39 16.01
C ALA A 52 -7.15 -3.86 14.59
N LYS A 53 -7.86 -2.73 14.45
CA LYS A 53 -8.08 -2.06 13.15
C LYS A 53 -6.78 -1.54 12.54
N LEU A 54 -5.91 -0.94 13.35
CA LEU A 54 -4.59 -0.46 12.91
C LEU A 54 -3.71 -1.62 12.45
N GLU A 55 -3.61 -2.67 13.26
CA GLU A 55 -2.83 -3.86 12.94
C GLU A 55 -3.31 -4.51 11.64
N GLN A 56 -4.62 -4.75 11.51
CA GLN A 56 -5.19 -5.32 10.30
C GLN A 56 -4.96 -4.42 9.07
N SER A 57 -5.07 -3.09 9.22
CA SER A 57 -4.81 -2.13 8.16
C SER A 57 -3.35 -2.19 7.69
N HIS A 58 -2.39 -2.26 8.64
CA HIS A 58 -0.97 -2.41 8.35
C HIS A 58 -0.67 -3.72 7.62
N LEU A 59 -1.15 -4.85 8.13
CA LEU A 59 -0.97 -6.17 7.52
C LEU A 59 -1.52 -6.20 6.09
N THR A 60 -2.74 -5.70 5.91
CA THR A 60 -3.40 -5.63 4.59
C THR A 60 -2.56 -4.77 3.63
N ARG A 61 -2.10 -3.60 4.08
CA ARG A 61 -1.29 -2.69 3.24
C ARG A 61 0.04 -3.31 2.84
N GLN A 62 0.74 -3.95 3.77
CA GLN A 62 2.00 -4.65 3.49
C GLN A 62 1.80 -5.77 2.48
N GLU A 63 0.74 -6.57 2.64
CA GLU A 63 0.36 -7.63 1.70
C GLU A 63 0.10 -7.06 0.29
N LYS A 64 -0.66 -5.96 0.18
CA LYS A 64 -0.93 -5.32 -1.12
C LYS A 64 0.32 -4.75 -1.78
N ILE A 65 1.20 -4.12 -1.02
CA ILE A 65 2.49 -3.63 -1.53
C ILE A 65 3.34 -4.80 -2.06
N ARG A 66 3.48 -5.87 -1.28
CA ARG A 66 4.25 -7.07 -1.67
C ARG A 66 3.69 -7.72 -2.94
N ASN A 67 2.36 -7.83 -3.04
CA ASN A 67 1.69 -8.36 -4.21
C ASN A 67 1.97 -7.50 -5.46
N CYS A 68 1.88 -6.17 -5.34
CA CYS A 68 2.20 -5.28 -6.45
C CYS A 68 3.68 -5.32 -6.87
N ILE A 69 4.62 -5.42 -5.92
CA ILE A 69 6.03 -5.61 -6.24
C ILE A 69 6.24 -6.89 -7.04
N THR A 70 5.62 -7.98 -6.61
CA THR A 70 5.72 -9.28 -7.29
C THR A 70 5.15 -9.20 -8.72
N LEU A 71 3.99 -8.58 -8.89
CA LEU A 71 3.36 -8.39 -10.21
C LEU A 71 4.20 -7.50 -11.14
N SER A 72 4.70 -6.37 -10.64
CA SER A 72 5.51 -5.44 -11.42
C SER A 72 6.88 -6.04 -11.78
N ALA A 73 7.52 -6.77 -10.87
CA ALA A 73 8.75 -7.50 -11.16
C ALA A 73 8.55 -8.59 -12.23
N ASN A 74 7.45 -9.35 -12.14
CA ASN A 74 7.10 -10.36 -13.14
C ASN A 74 6.78 -9.73 -14.50
N SER A 75 6.09 -8.58 -14.53
CA SER A 75 5.84 -7.82 -15.76
C SER A 75 7.14 -7.37 -16.42
N LEU A 76 8.06 -6.79 -15.64
CA LEU A 76 9.37 -6.37 -16.12
C LEU A 76 10.22 -7.53 -16.64
N LYS A 77 10.14 -8.70 -15.99
CA LYS A 77 10.81 -9.91 -16.48
C LYS A 77 10.30 -10.31 -17.86
N LYS A 78 8.97 -10.34 -18.06
CA LYS A 78 8.35 -10.66 -19.36
C LYS A 78 8.73 -9.65 -20.44
N LEU A 79 8.70 -8.36 -20.12
CA LEU A 79 9.10 -7.29 -21.06
C LEU A 79 10.57 -7.41 -21.45
N ARG A 80 11.45 -7.83 -20.52
CA ARG A 80 12.85 -8.11 -20.82
C ARG A 80 13.01 -9.30 -21.77
N GLU A 81 12.33 -10.41 -21.51
CA GLU A 81 12.34 -11.60 -22.36
C GLU A 81 11.80 -11.28 -23.77
N GLN A 82 10.75 -10.46 -23.87
CA GLN A 82 10.20 -9.97 -25.14
C GLN A 82 11.19 -9.09 -25.90
N GLN A 83 11.92 -8.21 -25.21
CA GLN A 83 12.93 -7.34 -25.81
C GLN A 83 14.15 -8.14 -26.30
N GLU A 84 14.53 -9.20 -25.59
CA GLU A 84 15.59 -10.12 -26.02
C GLU A 84 15.16 -10.92 -27.28
N ALA A 85 13.88 -11.30 -27.37
CA ALA A 85 13.32 -11.97 -28.55
C ALA A 85 13.12 -11.02 -29.75
N GLN A 86 12.80 -9.74 -29.50
CA GLN A 86 12.52 -8.72 -30.51
C GLN A 86 13.24 -7.40 -30.17
N PRO A 87 14.55 -7.27 -30.51
CA PRO A 87 15.37 -6.14 -30.08
C PRO A 87 14.92 -4.76 -30.59
N ASN A 88 14.22 -4.75 -31.73
CA ASN A 88 13.74 -3.52 -32.37
C ASN A 88 12.28 -3.19 -32.03
N ASP A 89 11.66 -3.93 -31.10
CA ASP A 89 10.31 -3.60 -30.64
C ASP A 89 10.34 -2.36 -29.72
N VAL A 90 9.97 -1.24 -30.33
CA VAL A 90 9.92 0.08 -29.68
C VAL A 90 8.82 0.10 -28.61
N ASP A 91 7.73 -0.65 -28.78
CA ASP A 91 6.62 -0.64 -27.82
C ASP A 91 6.99 -1.38 -26.54
N THR A 92 7.62 -2.56 -26.65
CA THR A 92 8.18 -3.27 -25.48
C THR A 92 9.19 -2.41 -24.74
N SER A 93 10.04 -1.69 -25.47
CA SER A 93 11.04 -0.78 -24.89
C SER A 93 10.39 0.36 -24.10
N ARG A 94 9.33 0.98 -24.65
CA ARG A 94 8.55 2.04 -23.99
C ARG A 94 7.83 1.53 -22.74
N LEU A 95 7.17 0.38 -22.83
CA LEU A 95 6.46 -0.24 -21.72
C LEU A 95 7.41 -0.56 -20.56
N ARG A 96 8.59 -1.13 -20.86
CA ARG A 96 9.63 -1.43 -19.86
C ARG A 96 10.13 -0.16 -19.18
N ALA A 97 10.39 0.90 -19.95
CA ALA A 97 10.82 2.19 -19.41
C ALA A 97 9.77 2.81 -18.47
N GLY A 98 8.48 2.63 -18.75
CA GLY A 98 7.39 3.07 -17.87
C GLY A 98 7.26 2.25 -16.58
N HIS A 99 7.51 0.93 -16.63
CA HIS A 99 7.34 0.05 -15.47
C HIS A 99 8.51 0.05 -14.47
N LEU A 100 9.73 0.35 -14.92
CA LEU A 100 10.91 0.43 -14.04
C LEU A 100 10.75 1.41 -12.86
N PRO A 101 10.37 2.69 -13.07
CA PRO A 101 10.23 3.65 -11.98
C PRO A 101 9.11 3.25 -11.01
N THR A 102 8.02 2.63 -11.52
CA THR A 102 6.94 2.10 -10.69
C THR A 102 7.47 1.05 -9.72
N LEU A 103 8.25 0.07 -10.18
CA LEU A 103 8.82 -0.96 -9.30
C LEU A 103 9.73 -0.33 -8.22
N ALA A 104 10.59 0.61 -8.59
CA ALA A 104 11.48 1.28 -7.64
C ALA A 104 10.70 2.04 -6.56
N GLN A 105 9.62 2.74 -6.94
CA GLN A 105 8.75 3.45 -6.00
C GLN A 105 7.98 2.50 -5.08
N LEU A 106 7.52 1.36 -5.59
CA LEU A 106 6.88 0.32 -4.79
C LEU A 106 7.84 -0.23 -3.72
N GLN A 107 9.10 -0.49 -4.09
CA GLN A 107 10.14 -0.97 -3.17
C GLN A 107 10.46 0.05 -2.07
N MET A 108 10.59 1.34 -2.42
CA MET A 108 10.77 2.42 -1.44
C MET A 108 9.60 2.49 -0.44
N ARG A 109 8.37 2.31 -0.91
CA ARG A 109 7.17 2.30 -0.06
C ARG A 109 7.10 1.07 0.84
N GLN A 110 7.62 -0.07 0.41
CA GLN A 110 7.71 -1.27 1.26
C GLN A 110 8.64 -1.03 2.45
N LEU A 111 9.81 -0.41 2.21
CA LEU A 111 10.75 -0.02 3.27
C LEU A 111 10.09 0.94 4.27
N ALA A 112 9.35 1.94 3.77
CA ALA A 112 8.62 2.89 4.61
C ALA A 112 7.41 2.30 5.35
N ALA A 113 6.91 1.13 4.95
CA ALA A 113 5.83 0.42 5.65
C ALA A 113 6.34 -0.61 6.67
N ALA A 114 7.65 -0.82 6.74
CA ALA A 114 8.33 -1.74 7.66
C ALA A 114 9.11 -1.01 8.77
N ALA A 115 9.18 0.32 8.72
CA ALA A 115 9.73 1.21 9.74
C ALA A 115 8.60 1.90 10.51
#